data_AF-G7IDX5-F1
#
_entry.id   AF-G7IDX5-F1
#
_cell.length_a   1.000
_cell.length_b   1.000
_cell.length_c   1.000
_cell.angle_alpha   90.00
_cell.angle_beta   90.00
_cell.angle_gamma   90.00
#
_symmetry.space_group_name_H-M   'P 1'
#
loop_
_entity.id
_entity.type
_entity.pdbx_description
1 polymer ?
#
loop_
_entity_poly.entity_id
_entity_poly.type
_entity_poly.pdbx_seq_one_letter_code
_entity_poly.pdbx_strand_id
1 'polypeptide(L)' 'MHKPPFFYIFRERKLIYDLFEAATGMRMMHNYFCIGGVAVDLPYGWIVKCFDFCNYFLTRVIEYQKMITRNPIFVV' A
#
# COMPACT_ATOMS: atom_id res chain seq x y z
N MET A 1 8.52 17.79 16.45
CA MET A 1 9.09 16.45 16.19
C MET A 1 8.71 16.04 14.76
N HIS A 2 9.51 16.42 13.75
CA HIS A 2 9.21 16.15 12.33
C HIS A 2 9.74 14.76 11.97
N LYS A 3 8.86 13.76 11.85
CA LYS A 3 9.27 12.43 11.36
C LYS A 3 9.54 12.52 9.86
N PRO A 4 10.65 11.97 9.35
CA PRO A 4 10.93 11.99 7.92
C PRO A 4 9.85 11.22 7.14
N PRO A 5 9.56 11.62 5.88
CA PRO A 5 8.48 11.07 5.04
C PRO A 5 8.52 9.54 4.91
N PHE A 6 9.71 8.94 5.04
CA PHE A 6 9.93 7.49 5.02
C PHE A 6 9.11 6.69 6.06
N PHE A 7 8.93 7.21 7.27
CA PHE A 7 8.14 6.50 8.30
C PHE A 7 6.65 6.47 7.99
N TYR A 8 6.16 7.46 7.24
CA TYR A 8 4.78 7.47 6.80
C TYR A 8 4.55 6.33 5.79
N ILE A 9 5.41 6.22 4.77
CA ILE A 9 5.33 5.19 3.71
C ILE A 9 5.28 3.75 4.28
N PHE A 10 6.00 3.45 5.37
CA PHE A 10 5.93 2.13 6.01
C PHE A 10 4.57 1.81 6.62
N ARG A 11 3.85 2.82 7.10
CA ARG A 11 2.49 2.64 7.62
C ARG A 11 1.55 2.21 6.49
N GLU A 12 1.62 2.85 5.32
CA GLU A 12 0.79 2.46 4.18
C GLU A 12 1.18 1.08 3.64
N ARG A 13 2.49 0.76 3.62
CA ARG A 13 2.96 -0.57 3.24
C ARG A 13 2.38 -1.67 4.14
N LYS A 14 2.13 -1.40 5.42
CA LYS A 14 1.45 -2.35 6.31
C LYS A 14 0.01 -2.65 5.87
N LEU A 15 -0.73 -1.62 5.43
CA LEU A 15 -2.10 -1.79 4.92
C LEU A 15 -2.14 -2.62 3.64
N ILE A 16 -1.14 -2.46 2.78
CA ILE A 16 -0.96 -3.30 1.59
C ILE A 16 -0.73 -4.77 2.00
N TYR A 17 0.08 -5.00 3.03
CA TYR A 17 0.28 -6.35 3.56
C TYR A 17 -0.99 -6.95 4.18
N ASP A 18 -1.85 -6.14 4.81
CA ASP A 18 -3.14 -6.62 5.31
C ASP A 18 -4.11 -6.99 4.15
N LEU A 19 -3.97 -6.36 2.98
CA LEU A 19 -4.74 -6.75 1.77
C LEU A 19 -4.23 -8.06 1.19
N PHE A 20 -2.91 -8.22 1.07
CA PHE A 20 -2.34 -9.46 0.56
C PHE A 20 -2.55 -10.65 1.51
N GLU A 21 -2.43 -10.44 2.82
CA GLU A 21 -2.73 -11.45 3.82
C GLU A 21 -4.20 -11.87 3.76
N ALA A 22 -5.11 -10.93 3.54
CA ALA A 22 -6.52 -11.25 3.33
C ALA A 22 -6.73 -12.09 2.05
N ALA A 23 -5.98 -11.84 0.98
CA ALA A 23 -6.12 -12.57 -0.28
C ALA A 23 -5.47 -13.96 -0.24
N THR A 24 -4.32 -14.12 0.43
CA THR A 24 -3.46 -15.31 0.24
C THR A 24 -3.06 -15.99 1.55
N GLY A 25 -3.44 -15.44 2.71
CA GLY A 25 -3.05 -15.93 4.03
C GLY A 25 -1.57 -15.69 4.39
N MET A 26 -0.80 -15.01 3.52
CA MET A 26 0.61 -14.72 3.72
C MET A 26 0.88 -13.22 3.53
N ARG A 27 1.91 -12.67 4.18
CA ARG A 27 2.19 -11.22 4.15
C ARG A 27 3.25 -10.78 3.13
N MET A 28 4.14 -11.68 2.71
CA MET A 28 5.31 -11.33 1.87
C MET A 28 5.50 -12.32 0.72
N MET A 29 5.64 -13.61 1.02
CA MET A 29 5.74 -14.66 0.02
C MET A 29 4.35 -15.23 -0.28
N HIS A 30 3.60 -14.56 -1.12
CA HIS A 30 2.19 -14.89 -1.36
C HIS A 30 1.99 -16.14 -2.23
N ASN A 31 2.97 -16.48 -3.08
CA ASN A 31 2.87 -17.51 -4.12
C ASN A 31 1.50 -17.50 -4.86
N TYR A 32 0.93 -16.30 -5.03
CA TYR A 32 -0.44 -16.11 -5.48
C TYR A 32 -0.60 -16.30 -6.98
N PHE A 33 0.42 -15.87 -7.73
CA PHE A 33 0.45 -16.02 -9.17
C PHE A 33 1.05 -17.37 -9.52
N CYS A 34 0.26 -18.21 -10.16
CA CYS A 34 0.67 -19.53 -10.63
C CYS A 34 0.60 -19.57 -12.15
N ILE A 35 1.34 -20.49 -12.77
CA ILE A 35 1.23 -20.71 -14.22
C ILE A 35 -0.21 -21.14 -14.51
N GLY A 36 -0.93 -20.37 -15.33
CA GLY A 36 -2.34 -20.60 -15.65
C GLY A 36 -3.34 -19.77 -14.84
N GLY A 37 -2.90 -18.92 -13.90
CA GLY A 37 -3.80 -17.97 -13.23
C GLY A 37 -3.38 -17.60 -11.81
N VAL A 38 -4.34 -17.68 -10.88
CA VAL A 38 -4.16 -17.35 -9.47
C VAL A 38 -4.37 -18.60 -8.60
N ALA A 39 -3.69 -18.66 -7.46
CA ALA A 39 -3.74 -19.79 -6.54
C ALA A 39 -5.10 -19.94 -5.86
N VAL A 40 -5.77 -18.82 -5.57
CA VAL A 40 -7.08 -18.78 -4.90
C VAL A 40 -7.87 -17.55 -5.32
N ASP A 41 -9.19 -17.66 -5.36
CA ASP A 41 -10.07 -16.52 -5.58
C ASP A 41 -10.02 -15.53 -4.40
N LEU A 42 -10.34 -14.27 -4.70
CA LEU A 42 -10.39 -13.23 -3.68
C LEU A 42 -11.56 -13.48 -2.71
N PRO A 43 -11.39 -13.26 -1.39
CA PRO A 43 -12.48 -13.43 -0.45
C PRO A 43 -13.55 -12.36 -0.62
N TYR A 44 -14.77 -12.67 -0.15
CA TYR A 44 -15.89 -11.74 -0.21
C TYR A 44 -15.55 -10.39 0.44
N GLY A 45 -15.87 -9.29 -0.25
CA GLY A 45 -15.60 -7.93 0.23
C GLY A 45 -14.15 -7.45 0.05
N TRP A 46 -13.23 -8.28 -0.46
CA TRP A 46 -11.84 -7.86 -0.69
C TRP A 46 -11.72 -6.69 -1.66
N ILE A 47 -12.50 -6.71 -2.74
CA ILE A 47 -12.49 -5.66 -3.77
C ILE A 47 -12.86 -4.32 -3.16
N VAL A 48 -13.89 -4.28 -2.30
CA VAL A 48 -14.32 -3.05 -1.61
C VAL A 48 -13.20 -2.53 -0.72
N LYS A 49 -12.57 -3.40 0.09
CA LYS A 49 -11.44 -3.04 0.95
C LYS A 49 -10.24 -2.51 0.15
N CYS A 50 -9.99 -3.08 -1.03
CA CYS A 50 -8.96 -2.61 -1.95
C CYS A 50 -9.28 -1.21 -2.49
N PHE A 51 -10.52 -0.96 -2.91
CA PHE A 51 -10.97 0.37 -3.33
C PHE A 51 -10.85 1.41 -2.23
N ASP A 52 -11.26 1.08 -1.00
CA ASP A 52 -11.13 1.97 0.15
C ASP A 52 -9.68 2.32 0.43
N PHE A 53 -8.78 1.34 0.33
CA PHE A 53 -7.33 1.58 0.45
C PHE A 53 -6.83 2.51 -0.67
N CYS A 54 -7.22 2.29 -1.93
CA CYS A 54 -6.82 3.13 -3.05
C CYS A 54 -7.25 4.60 -2.84
N ASN A 55 -8.49 4.83 -2.39
CA ASN A 55 -9.00 6.17 -2.08
C ASN A 55 -8.21 6.84 -0.94
N TYR A 56 -7.92 6.08 0.12
CA TYR A 56 -7.11 6.54 1.24
C TYR A 56 -5.67 6.89 0.80
N PHE A 57 -5.03 6.00 0.04
CA PHE A 57 -3.63 6.13 -0.37
C PHE A 57 -3.41 7.31 -1.32
N LEU A 58 -4.34 7.54 -2.26
CA LEU A 58 -4.25 8.67 -3.20
C LEU A 58 -4.14 10.01 -2.47
N THR A 59 -4.92 10.19 -1.40
CA THR A 59 -4.89 11.40 -0.58
C THR A 59 -3.53 11.58 0.11
N ARG A 60 -2.93 10.49 0.62
CA ARG A 60 -1.62 10.51 1.27
C ARG A 60 -0.47 10.79 0.31
N VAL A 61 -0.52 10.25 -0.91
CA VAL A 61 0.49 10.52 -1.94
C VAL A 61 0.57 12.02 -2.26
N ILE A 62 -0.58 12.71 -2.35
CA ILE A 62 -0.62 14.16 -2.57
C ILE A 62 0.01 14.92 -1.40
N GLU A 63 -0.21 14.50 -0.16
CA GLU A 63 0.45 15.08 1.02
C GLU A 63 1.97 14.85 0.98
N TYR A 64 2.42 13.65 0.62
CA TYR A 64 3.86 13.34 0.48
C TYR A 64 4.52 14.17 -0.60
N GLN A 65 3.88 14.32 -1.75
CA GLN A 65 4.36 15.18 -2.83
C GLN A 65 4.50 16.63 -2.34
N LYS A 66 3.50 17.17 -1.63
CA LYS A 66 3.59 18.53 -1.06
C LYS A 66 4.75 18.68 -0.07
N MET A 67 5.01 17.66 0.75
CA MET A 67 6.10 17.67 1.73
C MET A 67 7.47 17.54 1.09
N ILE A 68 7.62 16.75 0.03
CA ILE A 68 8.90 16.54 -0.67
C ILE A 68 9.20 17.73 -1.60
N THR A 69 8.22 18.19 -2.39
CA THR A 69 8.40 19.29 -3.36
C THR A 69 8.74 20.63 -2.71
N ARG A 70 8.31 20.88 -1.47
CA ARG A 70 8.63 22.11 -0.73
C ARG A 70 9.88 21.99 0.15
N ASN A 71 10.56 20.85 0.14
CA ASN A 71 11.74 20.65 0.96
C ASN A 71 13.01 20.95 0.16
N PRO A 72 13.77 22.00 0.51
CA PRO A 72 15.01 22.37 -0.20
C PRO A 72 16.09 21.28 -0.18
N ILE A 73 15.97 20.25 0.68
CA ILE A 73 16.87 19.08 0.69
C ILE A 73 16.64 18.16 -0.52
N PHE A 74 15.42 18.15 -1.08
CA PHE A 74 15.02 17.27 -2.19
C PHE A 74 14.92 17.99 -3.54
N VAL A 75 15.10 19.31 -3.57
CA VAL A 75 15.16 20.13 -4.79
C VAL A 75 16.63 20.45 -5.05
N VAL A 76 17.37 19.46 -5.56
CA VAL A 76 18.69 19.62 -6.17
C VAL A 76 18.59 19.22 -7.63
#